data_AF-A0A8J3NQJ3-F1
#
_entry.id   AF-A0A8J3NQJ3-F1
#
_cell.length_a   1.000
_cell.length_b   1.000
_cell.length_c   1.000
_cell.angle_alpha   90.00
_cell.angle_beta   90.00
_cell.angle_gamma   90.00
#
_symmetry.space_group_name_H-M   'P 1'
#
loop_
_entity.id
_entity.type
_entity.pdbx_description
1 polymer ?
#
loop_
_entity_poly.entity_id
_entity_poly.type
_entity_poly.pdbx_seq_one_letter_code
_entity_poly.pdbx_strand_id
1 'polypeptide(L)'
;MPYIANLENGRGNPTLSAVSNLAAALGATLIVELAEGDRPVVEAPAALPDSLLQFSRSARFSTEAARMAEAAKSPETSMRERLLHAMAGLGSLATRPLAEPDWHRILDAAVLTTRA
;
A
#
# COMPACT_ATOMS: atom_id res chain seq x y z
N MET A 1 10.90 -29.25 13.20
CA MET A 1 11.15 -29.44 11.76
C MET A 1 11.38 -28.07 11.12
N PRO A 2 12.43 -27.86 10.31
CA PRO A 2 13.07 -26.55 10.07
C PRO A 2 12.46 -25.72 8.93
N TYR A 3 11.39 -26.20 8.30
CA TYR A 3 10.91 -25.65 7.02
C TYR A 3 10.23 -24.28 7.15
N ILE A 4 9.55 -24.01 8.28
CA ILE A 4 8.87 -22.73 8.53
C ILE A 4 9.87 -21.59 8.70
N ALA A 5 10.94 -21.79 9.47
CA ALA A 5 11.98 -20.78 9.67
C ALA A 5 12.72 -20.41 8.37
N ASN A 6 12.86 -21.35 7.43
CA ASN A 6 13.44 -21.06 6.12
C ASN A 6 12.51 -20.17 5.28
N LEU A 7 11.19 -20.39 5.33
CA LEU A 7 10.21 -19.53 4.67
C LEU A 7 10.16 -18.13 5.28
N GLU A 8 10.22 -18.01 6.62
CA GLU A 8 10.27 -16.73 7.33
C GLU A 8 11.52 -15.89 6.97
N ASN A 9 12.65 -16.55 6.72
CA ASN A 9 13.89 -15.90 6.30
C ASN A 9 14.01 -15.71 4.77
N GLY A 10 12.93 -15.91 4.01
CA GLY A 10 12.91 -15.74 2.55
C GLY A 10 13.73 -16.78 1.77
N ARG A 11 14.06 -17.92 2.40
CA ARG A 11 14.83 -19.02 1.78
C ARG A 11 13.91 -20.13 1.28
N GLY A 12 13.79 -20.21 -0.04
CA GLY A 12 13.04 -21.24 -0.76
C GLY A 12 11.72 -20.71 -1.30
N ASN A 13 11.30 -21.19 -2.47
CA ASN A 13 10.00 -20.84 -3.05
C ASN A 13 8.93 -21.73 -2.39
N PRO A 14 8.09 -21.21 -1.48
CA PRO A 14 7.06 -22.03 -0.85
C PRO A 14 6.15 -22.63 -1.93
N THR A 15 5.86 -23.91 -1.81
CA THR A 15 4.83 -24.52 -2.64
C THR A 15 3.47 -23.97 -2.25
N LEU A 16 2.53 -23.95 -3.20
CA LEU A 16 1.14 -23.56 -2.91
C LEU A 16 0.55 -24.38 -1.76
N SER A 17 0.93 -25.65 -1.65
CA SER A 17 0.54 -26.54 -0.54
C SER A 17 1.07 -26.07 0.82
N ALA A 18 2.29 -25.55 0.88
CA ALA A 18 2.85 -25.03 2.13
C ALA A 18 2.11 -23.77 2.60
N VAL A 19 1.79 -22.86 1.68
CA VAL A 19 1.01 -21.64 1.97
C VAL A 19 -0.42 -21.99 2.38
N SER A 20 -1.05 -22.96 1.70
CA SER A 20 -2.39 -23.43 2.04
C SER A 20 -2.47 -24.05 3.43
N ASN A 21 -1.49 -24.87 3.81
CA ASN A 21 -1.44 -25.47 5.14
C ASN A 21 -1.22 -24.42 6.24
N LEU A 22 -0.42 -23.39 5.96
CA LEU A 22 -0.21 -22.28 6.89
C LEU A 22 -1.49 -21.46 7.09
N ALA A 23 -2.19 -21.10 6.01
CA ALA A 23 -3.46 -20.38 6.10
C ALA A 23 -4.49 -21.17 6.94
N ALA A 24 -4.59 -22.48 6.71
CA ALA A 24 -5.47 -23.35 7.50
C ALA A 24 -5.09 -23.38 8.99
N ALA A 25 -3.79 -23.48 9.31
CA ALA A 25 -3.32 -23.46 10.70
C ALA A 25 -3.60 -22.14 11.42
N LEU A 26 -3.69 -21.03 10.67
CA LEU A 26 -3.99 -19.69 11.18
C LEU A 26 -5.49 -19.37 11.16
N GLY A 27 -6.36 -20.29 10.70
CA GLY A 27 -7.79 -20.02 10.54
C GLY A 27 -8.10 -19.00 9.44
N ALA A 28 -7.18 -18.80 8.50
CA ALA A 28 -7.30 -17.87 7.38
C ALA A 28 -7.71 -18.59 6.09
N THR A 29 -8.29 -17.85 5.15
CA THR A 29 -8.59 -18.34 3.79
C THR A 29 -7.48 -17.90 2.84
N LEU A 30 -6.91 -18.85 2.09
CA LEU A 30 -5.95 -18.54 1.02
C LEU A 30 -6.69 -18.20 -0.28
N ILE A 31 -6.46 -17.01 -0.81
CA ILE A 31 -6.92 -16.57 -2.14
C ILE A 31 -5.69 -16.44 -3.04
N VAL A 32 -5.73 -17.07 -4.22
CA VAL A 32 -4.63 -17.06 -5.20
C VAL A 32 -5.17 -16.50 -6.50
N GLU A 33 -4.56 -15.41 -6.97
CA GLU A 33 -4.88 -14.76 -8.24
C GLU A 33 -3.65 -14.85 -9.16
N LEU A 34 -3.84 -15.33 -10.38
CA LEU A 34 -2.79 -15.37 -11.41
C LEU A 34 -3.05 -14.22 -12.38
N ALA A 35 -2.05 -13.36 -12.60
CA ALA A 35 -2.13 -12.24 -13.53
C ALA A 35 -1.09 -12.38 -14.66
N GLU A 36 -1.43 -11.94 -15.88
CA GLU A 36 -0.49 -11.91 -17.01
C GLU A 36 0.70 -10.98 -16.71
N GLY A 37 1.89 -11.47 -17.04
CA GLY A 37 3.19 -11.05 -16.50
C GLY A 37 3.77 -9.72 -16.99
N ASP A 38 2.94 -8.73 -17.31
CA ASP A 38 3.40 -7.39 -17.70
C ASP A 38 3.14 -6.32 -16.62
N ARG A 39 2.61 -6.73 -15.46
CA ARG A 39 2.70 -5.90 -14.26
C ARG A 39 4.06 -6.14 -13.61
N PRO A 40 4.86 -5.09 -13.34
CA PRO A 40 6.01 -5.25 -12.46
C PRO A 40 5.49 -5.91 -11.19
N VAL A 41 6.17 -6.98 -10.75
CA VAL A 41 5.99 -7.52 -9.41
C VAL A 41 6.00 -6.32 -8.49
N VAL A 42 4.86 -6.00 -7.88
CA VAL A 42 4.81 -4.97 -6.86
C VAL A 42 5.69 -5.52 -5.76
N GLU A 43 6.95 -5.09 -5.74
CA GLU A 43 7.86 -5.26 -4.62
C GLU A 43 7.03 -5.00 -3.37
N ALA A 44 7.11 -5.91 -2.39
CA ALA A 44 6.42 -5.79 -1.11
C ALA A 44 6.38 -4.32 -0.72
N PRO A 45 5.18 -3.73 -0.48
CA PRO A 45 5.01 -2.28 -0.46
C PRO A 45 6.10 -1.70 0.41
N ALA A 46 7.03 -0.97 -0.22
CA ALA A 46 8.15 -0.37 0.47
C ALA A 46 7.58 0.36 1.69
N ALA A 47 8.12 0.07 2.87
CA ALA A 47 7.61 0.62 4.11
C ALA A 47 7.36 2.13 3.92
N LEU A 48 6.13 2.58 4.23
CA LEU A 48 5.73 3.96 3.98
C LEU A 48 6.75 4.90 4.63
N PRO A 49 7.23 5.94 3.92
CA PRO A 49 8.18 6.89 4.50
C PRO A 49 7.64 7.50 5.79
N ASP A 50 8.47 7.64 6.83
CA ASP A 50 8.04 8.19 8.12
C ASP A 50 7.45 9.61 7.98
N SER A 51 8.01 10.43 7.09
CA SER A 51 7.49 11.77 6.82
C SER A 51 6.09 11.75 6.20
N LEU A 52 5.76 10.73 5.40
CA LEU A 52 4.42 10.51 4.87
C LEU A 52 3.46 10.00 5.96
N LEU A 53 3.92 9.07 6.81
CA LEU A 53 3.13 8.60 7.94
C LEU A 53 2.77 9.73 8.90
N GLN A 54 3.73 10.62 9.19
CA GLN A 54 3.49 11.82 9.99
C GLN A 54 2.49 12.75 9.30
N PHE A 55 2.68 13.03 8.02
CA PHE A 55 1.77 13.86 7.22
C PHE A 55 0.33 13.31 7.18
N SER A 56 0.18 11.99 7.10
CA SER A 56 -1.13 11.31 7.04
C SER A 56 -1.99 11.50 8.29
N ARG A 57 -1.40 11.98 9.39
CA ARG A 57 -2.10 12.31 10.64
C ARG A 57 -2.61 13.76 10.67
N SER A 58 -2.28 14.56 9.65
CA SER A 58 -2.73 15.95 9.57
C SER A 58 -4.22 16.06 9.26
N ALA A 59 -4.87 17.12 9.77
CA ALA A 59 -6.28 17.40 9.50
C ALA A 59 -6.57 17.64 8.00
N ARG A 60 -5.60 18.15 7.25
CA ARG A 60 -5.75 18.37 5.81
C ARG A 60 -5.85 17.05 5.06
N PHE A 61 -4.96 16.10 5.36
CA PHE A 61 -5.00 14.79 4.73
C PHE A 61 -6.32 14.07 5.01
N SER A 62 -6.79 14.07 6.27
CA SER A 62 -8.07 13.44 6.63
C SER A 62 -9.26 14.10 5.91
N THR A 63 -9.28 15.43 5.82
CA THR A 63 -10.37 16.18 5.17
C THR A 63 -10.45 15.85 3.67
N GLU A 64 -9.32 15.87 2.95
CA GLU A 64 -9.32 15.54 1.53
C GLU A 64 -9.61 14.06 1.28
N ALA A 65 -9.09 13.14 2.09
CA ALA A 65 -9.40 11.71 1.98
C ALA A 65 -10.90 11.43 2.17
N ALA A 66 -11.54 12.04 3.17
CA ALA A 66 -12.98 11.93 3.41
C ALA A 66 -13.80 12.49 2.23
N ARG A 67 -13.40 13.66 1.71
CA ARG A 67 -14.04 14.27 0.55
C ARG A 67 -13.93 13.39 -0.70
N MET A 68 -12.76 12.83 -0.96
CA MET A 68 -12.55 11.90 -2.08
C MET A 68 -13.36 10.61 -1.91
N ALA A 69 -13.46 10.10 -0.68
CA ALA A 69 -14.25 8.91 -0.37
C ALA A 69 -15.75 9.13 -0.63
N GLU A 70 -16.28 10.29 -0.22
CA GLU A 70 -17.65 10.70 -0.47
C GLU A 70 -17.95 10.82 -1.97
N ALA A 71 -17.08 11.52 -2.72
CA ALA A 71 -17.21 11.67 -4.17
C ALA A 71 -17.18 10.32 -4.91
N ALA A 72 -16.32 9.40 -4.46
CA ALA A 72 -16.19 8.06 -5.02
C ALA A 72 -17.22 7.05 -4.48
N LYS A 73 -18.10 7.45 -3.54
CA LYS A 73 -19.04 6.57 -2.82
C LYS A 73 -18.37 5.32 -2.25
N SER A 74 -17.18 5.50 -1.69
CA SER A 74 -16.34 4.42 -1.15
C SER A 74 -16.11 4.60 0.35
N PRO A 75 -15.79 3.54 1.10
CA PRO A 75 -15.41 3.67 2.50
C PRO A 75 -14.17 4.56 2.68
N GLU A 76 -14.22 5.47 3.66
CA GLU A 76 -13.12 6.41 3.95
C GLU A 76 -11.81 5.68 4.24
N THR A 77 -11.84 4.61 5.03
CA THR A 77 -10.65 3.81 5.36
C THR A 77 -9.95 3.30 4.10
N SER A 78 -10.71 2.75 3.15
CA SER A 78 -10.18 2.23 1.89
C SER A 78 -9.64 3.33 0.98
N MET A 79 -10.29 4.50 0.96
CA MET A 79 -9.78 5.66 0.22
C MET A 79 -8.47 6.16 0.83
N ARG A 80 -8.40 6.23 2.17
CA ARG A 80 -7.22 6.68 2.91
C ARG A 80 -6.00 5.79 2.62
N GLU A 81 -6.20 4.48 2.65
CA GLU A 81 -5.16 3.50 2.29
C GLU A 81 -4.70 3.66 0.85
N ARG A 82 -5.66 3.75 -0.09
CA ARG A 82 -5.35 3.93 -1.51
C ARG A 82 -4.59 5.22 -1.78
N LEU A 83 -4.97 6.31 -1.13
CA LEU A 83 -4.30 7.60 -1.23
C LEU A 83 -2.89 7.53 -0.66
N LEU A 84 -2.69 6.91 0.51
CA LEU A 84 -1.36 6.69 1.10
C LEU A 84 -0.43 5.92 0.15
N HIS A 85 -0.92 4.83 -0.45
CA HIS A 85 -0.14 4.05 -1.40
C HIS A 85 0.18 4.84 -2.68
N ALA A 86 -0.79 5.60 -3.21
CA ALA A 86 -0.56 6.45 -4.36
C ALA A 86 0.49 7.54 -4.08
N MET A 87 0.38 8.21 -2.93
CA MET A 87 1.36 9.22 -2.50
C MET A 87 2.74 8.60 -2.30
N ALA A 88 2.84 7.43 -1.68
CA ALA A 88 4.11 6.72 -1.53
C ALA A 88 4.73 6.34 -2.88
N GLY A 89 3.93 5.87 -3.83
CA GLY A 89 4.37 5.58 -5.19
C GLY A 89 4.84 6.82 -5.96
N LEU A 90 4.20 7.97 -5.75
CA LEU A 90 4.68 9.25 -6.31
C LEU A 90 5.96 9.71 -5.62
N GLY A 91 6.07 9.48 -4.31
CA GLY A 91 7.24 9.84 -3.53
C GLY A 91 8.48 9.02 -3.83
N SER A 92 8.33 7.76 -4.25
CA SER A 92 9.47 6.91 -4.62
C SER A 92 10.19 7.39 -5.89
N LEU A 93 9.54 8.23 -6.71
CA LEU A 93 10.17 8.88 -7.87
C LEU A 93 11.09 10.04 -7.49
N ALA A 94 11.05 10.50 -6.24
CA ALA A 94 11.87 11.61 -5.80
C ALA A 94 13.34 11.21 -5.67
N THR A 95 14.24 12.04 -6.20
CA THR A 95 15.69 11.86 -6.09
C THR A 95 16.27 12.37 -4.76
N ARG A 96 15.43 12.97 -3.91
CA ARG A 96 15.77 13.49 -2.58
C ARG A 96 14.70 13.11 -1.55
N PRO A 97 15.04 13.07 -0.25
CA PRO A 97 14.04 12.95 0.80
C PRO A 97 12.96 14.03 0.68
N LEU A 98 11.70 13.60 0.79
CA LEU A 98 10.55 14.49 0.73
C LEU A 98 10.20 15.05 2.10
N ALA A 99 10.04 16.37 2.15
CA ALA A 99 9.59 17.08 3.32
C ALA A 99 8.07 17.27 3.29
N GLU A 100 7.50 17.72 4.40
CA GLU A 100 6.06 17.98 4.53
C GLU A 100 5.47 18.87 3.41
N PRO A 101 6.12 19.97 2.97
CA PRO A 101 5.61 20.78 1.85
C PRO A 101 5.54 20.01 0.53
N ASP A 102 6.41 19.01 0.34
CA ASP A 102 6.37 18.17 -0.86
C ASP A 102 5.15 17.23 -0.84
N TRP A 103 4.79 16.69 0.34
CA TRP A 103 3.59 15.87 0.51
C TRP A 103 2.29 16.64 0.28
N HIS A 104 2.24 17.92 0.70
CA HIS A 104 1.13 18.80 0.34
C HIS A 104 0.96 18.93 -1.16
N ARG A 105 2.05 19.12 -1.90
CA ARG A 105 2.01 19.25 -3.38
C ARG A 105 1.55 17.96 -4.05
N ILE A 106 2.02 16.81 -3.55
CA ILE A 106 1.61 15.50 -4.06
C ILE A 106 0.11 15.26 -3.79
N LEU A 107 -0.37 15.62 -2.60
CA LEU A 107 -1.80 15.56 -2.27
C LEU A 107 -2.63 16.47 -3.20
N ASP A 108 -2.18 17.70 -3.43
CA ASP A 108 -2.87 18.63 -4.33
C ASP A 108 -2.95 18.08 -5.76
N ALA A 109 -1.87 17.46 -6.26
CA ALA A 109 -1.88 16.78 -7.54
C ALA A 109 -2.89 15.62 -7.58
N ALA A 110 -2.95 14.80 -6.54
CA ALA A 110 -3.92 13.70 -6.43
C ALA A 110 -5.38 14.20 -6.36
N VAL A 111 -5.63 15.30 -5.66
CA VAL A 111 -6.98 15.90 -5.59
C VAL A 111 -7.39 16.46 -6.94
N LEU A 112 -6.47 17.15 -7.65
CA LEU A 112 -6.73 17.72 -8.97
C LEU A 112 -7.10 16.65 -10.00
N THR A 113 -6.46 15.49 -9.98
CA THR A 113 -6.78 14.40 -10.95
C THR A 113 -8.14 13.78 -10.71
N THR A 114 -8.66 13.84 -9.48
CA THR A 114 -9.99 13.28 -9.13
C THR A 114 -11.17 14.23 -9.27
N ARG A 115 -10.93 15.52 -9.57
CA ARG A 115 -11.99 16.54 -9.72
C ARG A 115 -12.45 16.76 -11.17
N ALA A 116 -12.01 15.92 -12.12
CA ALA A 116 -12.42 15.99 -13.52
C ALA A 116 -13.86 15.52 -13.74
#